data_AF-A0A9C6TB51-F1
#
_entry.id   AF-A0A9C6TB51-F1
#
_cell.length_a   1.000
_cell.length_b   1.000
_cell.length_c   1.000
_cell.angle_alpha   90.00
_cell.angle_beta   90.00
_cell.angle_gamma   90.00
#
_symmetry.space_group_name_H-M   'P 1'
#
loop_
_entity.id
_entity.type
_entity.pdbx_description
1 polymer ?
#
loop_
_entity_poly.entity_id
_entity_poly.type
_entity_poly.pdbx_seq_one_letter_code
_entity_poly.pdbx_strand_id
1 'polypeptide(L)'
;MVKFLVVTVLLSFSVTSFAAVTLSPEFLKAVRPIRDTCLKKSGSSDGLLKKSKFNKGPGAEDAKLKSYMGCVFLELNLVDANGDVMLEQLFQMLPAELKDVIMGMAKDCMVLQGATLNDKVWWLHQCWKKADPANYFML
;
A
#
# COMPACT_ATOMS: atom_id res chain seq x y z
N MET A 1 -19.82 39.98 42.00
CA MET A 1 -18.54 39.30 41.74
C MET A 1 -18.76 37.79 41.85
N VAL A 2 -19.16 37.16 40.76
CA VAL A 2 -19.23 35.68 40.63
C VAL A 2 -18.31 35.37 39.46
N LYS A 3 -17.21 34.69 39.75
CA LYS A 3 -16.18 34.29 38.78
C LYS A 3 -16.89 33.51 37.66
N PHE A 4 -16.87 34.07 36.45
CA PHE A 4 -17.20 33.33 35.24
C PHE A 4 -16.28 32.12 35.20
N LEU A 5 -16.86 30.95 35.44
CA LEU A 5 -16.27 29.66 35.14
C LEU A 5 -16.27 29.58 33.61
N VAL A 6 -15.26 30.21 33.00
CA VAL A 6 -14.92 30.03 31.61
C VAL A 6 -14.45 28.59 31.49
N VAL A 7 -15.42 27.71 31.21
CA VAL A 7 -15.17 26.35 30.73
C VAL A 7 -14.62 26.51 29.31
N THR A 8 -13.33 26.85 29.21
CA THR A 8 -12.55 26.67 28.00
C THR A 8 -12.33 25.17 27.83
N VAL A 9 -13.35 24.48 27.34
CA VAL A 9 -13.13 23.25 26.57
C VAL A 9 -12.39 23.71 25.32
N LEU A 10 -11.06 23.69 25.41
CA LEU A 10 -10.19 23.68 24.24
C LEU A 10 -10.53 22.39 23.49
N LEU A 11 -11.50 22.51 22.57
CA LEU A 11 -11.62 21.64 21.41
C LEU A 11 -10.36 21.86 20.57
N SER A 12 -9.21 21.35 21.06
CA SER A 12 -8.11 21.00 20.19
C SER A 12 -8.52 19.74 19.45
N PHE A 13 -9.48 19.88 18.53
CA PHE A 13 -9.45 19.09 17.31
C PHE A 13 -8.16 19.50 16.62
N SER A 14 -7.04 18.89 17.04
CA SER A 14 -5.92 18.71 16.16
C SER A 14 -6.51 17.94 14.99
N VAL A 15 -6.89 18.67 13.94
CA VAL A 15 -7.05 18.13 12.61
C VAL A 15 -5.65 17.63 12.26
N THR A 16 -5.32 16.42 12.73
CA THR A 16 -4.26 15.64 12.16
C THR A 16 -4.77 15.35 10.76
N SER A 17 -4.48 16.26 9.84
CA SER A 17 -4.59 16.00 8.42
C SER A 17 -3.78 14.74 8.19
N PHE A 18 -4.47 13.60 8.10
CA PHE A 18 -3.90 12.41 7.51
C PHE A 18 -3.70 12.80 6.06
N ALA A 19 -2.51 13.31 5.75
CA ALA A 19 -2.08 13.54 4.39
C ALA A 19 -1.92 12.15 3.78
N ALA A 20 -3.03 11.53 3.35
CA ALA A 20 -2.97 10.34 2.55
C ALA A 20 -2.14 10.67 1.30
N VAL A 21 -1.23 9.77 0.94
CA VAL A 21 -0.43 9.88 -0.28
C VAL A 21 -1.36 10.19 -1.45
N THR A 22 -1.18 11.37 -2.03
CA THR A 22 -1.92 11.81 -3.20
C THR A 22 -1.13 11.41 -4.43
N LEU A 23 -1.61 10.37 -5.11
CA LEU A 23 -0.99 9.87 -6.34
C LEU A 23 -1.26 10.85 -7.49
N SER A 24 -0.22 11.23 -8.23
CA SER A 24 -0.38 12.10 -9.40
C SER A 24 -1.26 11.44 -10.47
N PRO A 25 -2.06 12.22 -11.23
CA PRO A 25 -2.80 11.71 -12.38
C PRO A 25 -1.91 10.99 -13.40
N GLU A 26 -0.68 11.47 -13.58
CA GLU A 26 0.34 10.90 -14.44
C GLU A 26 0.75 9.50 -13.98
N PHE A 27 1.04 9.34 -12.68
CA PHE A 27 1.33 8.02 -12.09
C PHE A 27 0.15 7.06 -12.25
N LEU A 28 -1.06 7.50 -11.92
CA LEU A 28 -2.28 6.70 -12.07
C LEU A 28 -2.51 6.24 -13.51
N LYS A 29 -2.23 7.11 -14.49
CA LYS A 29 -2.30 6.77 -15.91
C LYS A 29 -1.23 5.76 -16.31
N ALA A 30 -0.02 5.89 -15.79
CA ALA A 30 1.11 5.01 -16.10
C ALA A 30 0.92 3.59 -15.56
N VAL A 31 0.35 3.44 -14.37
CA VAL A 31 0.12 2.12 -13.73
C VAL A 31 -1.17 1.44 -14.16
N ARG A 32 -2.07 2.15 -14.86
CA ARG A 32 -3.36 1.60 -15.31
C ARG A 32 -3.25 0.33 -16.17
N PRO A 33 -2.34 0.22 -17.16
CA PRO A 33 -2.20 -1.00 -17.95
C PRO A 33 -1.78 -2.21 -17.12
N ILE A 34 -0.95 -1.99 -16.08
CA ILE A 34 -0.50 -3.02 -15.14
C ILE A 34 -1.70 -3.50 -14.31
N ARG A 35 -2.46 -2.56 -13.75
CA ARG A 35 -3.70 -2.85 -13.02
C ARG A 35 -4.66 -3.69 -13.87
N ASP A 36 -4.96 -3.24 -15.09
CA ASP A 36 -5.90 -3.91 -15.99
C ASP A 36 -5.45 -5.35 -16.32
N THR A 37 -4.13 -5.52 -16.57
CA THR A 37 -3.52 -6.83 -16.82
C THR A 37 -3.64 -7.74 -15.62
N CYS A 38 -3.35 -7.24 -14.42
CA CYS A 38 -3.37 -8.05 -13.21
C CYS A 38 -4.77 -8.37 -12.72
N LEU A 39 -5.74 -7.49 -12.92
CA LEU A 39 -7.15 -7.81 -12.70
C LEU A 39 -7.57 -9.02 -13.54
N LYS A 40 -7.20 -9.02 -14.83
CA LYS A 40 -7.50 -10.14 -15.74
C LYS A 40 -6.78 -11.44 -15.34
N LYS A 41 -5.46 -11.39 -15.10
CA LYS A 41 -4.64 -12.58 -14.79
C LYS A 41 -5.00 -13.23 -13.46
N SER A 42 -5.34 -12.44 -12.45
CA SER A 42 -5.70 -12.94 -11.11
C SER A 42 -7.15 -13.37 -10.97
N GLY A 43 -8.02 -13.02 -11.92
CA GLY A 43 -9.48 -13.16 -11.78
C GLY A 43 -10.08 -12.25 -10.69
N SER A 44 -9.35 -11.22 -10.29
CA SER A 44 -9.81 -10.14 -9.40
C SER A 44 -10.70 -9.15 -10.15
N SER A 45 -11.20 -8.12 -9.45
CA SER A 45 -11.97 -7.03 -10.05
C SER A 45 -11.81 -5.75 -9.24
N ASP A 46 -12.06 -4.59 -9.85
CA ASP A 46 -12.17 -3.32 -9.12
C ASP A 46 -13.16 -3.42 -7.96
N GLY A 47 -14.26 -4.15 -8.15
CA GLY A 47 -15.24 -4.41 -7.10
C GLY A 47 -14.65 -5.18 -5.93
N LEU A 48 -13.84 -6.22 -6.19
CA LEU A 48 -13.16 -6.99 -5.15
C LEU A 48 -12.11 -6.15 -4.43
N LEU A 49 -11.28 -5.39 -5.16
CA LEU A 49 -10.27 -4.51 -4.57
C LEU A 49 -10.89 -3.41 -3.69
N LYS A 50 -12.03 -2.85 -4.10
CA LYS A 50 -12.77 -1.87 -3.28
C LYS A 50 -13.40 -2.53 -2.05
N LYS A 51 -14.00 -3.71 -2.21
CA LYS A 51 -14.67 -4.46 -1.13
C LYS A 51 -13.70 -5.02 -0.09
N SER A 52 -12.49 -5.40 -0.50
CA SER A 52 -11.47 -5.91 0.42
C SER A 52 -11.08 -4.89 1.48
N LYS A 53 -11.33 -3.58 1.20
CA LYS A 53 -10.91 -2.45 2.03
C LYS A 53 -9.44 -2.56 2.40
N PHE A 54 -8.62 -3.23 1.58
CA PHE A 54 -7.25 -3.54 1.94
C PHE A 54 -6.42 -2.27 2.13
N ASN A 55 -6.70 -1.21 1.37
CA ASN A 55 -6.08 0.11 1.57
C ASN A 55 -6.66 0.89 2.77
N LYS A 56 -7.67 0.38 3.48
CA LYS A 56 -8.41 1.10 4.56
C LYS A 56 -8.45 0.39 5.91
N GLY A 57 -7.91 -0.81 6.04
CA GLY A 57 -7.95 -1.60 7.29
C GLY A 57 -7.57 -3.05 7.04
N PRO A 58 -7.42 -3.91 8.08
CA PRO A 58 -6.98 -5.29 7.93
C PRO A 58 -7.94 -6.02 7.00
N GLY A 59 -7.54 -6.17 5.73
CA GLY A 59 -8.37 -6.81 4.73
C GLY A 59 -8.38 -8.31 5.01
N ALA A 60 -9.50 -8.96 4.77
CA ALA A 60 -9.54 -10.41 4.79
C ALA A 60 -8.60 -10.94 3.70
N GLU A 61 -7.89 -12.03 4.02
CA GLU A 61 -7.08 -12.73 3.05
C GLU A 61 -7.98 -13.32 1.96
N ASP A 62 -7.66 -13.02 0.70
CA ASP A 62 -8.38 -13.49 -0.47
C ASP A 62 -7.36 -13.96 -1.51
N ALA A 63 -7.53 -15.17 -2.05
CA ALA A 63 -6.57 -15.77 -2.96
C ALA A 63 -6.41 -14.98 -4.28
N LYS A 64 -7.48 -14.34 -4.76
CA LYS A 64 -7.44 -13.49 -5.96
C LYS A 64 -6.74 -12.17 -5.66
N LEU A 65 -6.96 -11.61 -4.46
CA LEU A 65 -6.22 -10.45 -4.00
C LEU A 65 -4.72 -10.75 -3.89
N LYS A 66 -4.32 -11.82 -3.20
CA LYS A 66 -2.91 -12.25 -3.13
C LYS A 66 -2.28 -12.42 -4.52
N SER A 67 -2.98 -13.09 -5.42
CA SER A 67 -2.52 -13.31 -6.80
C SER A 67 -2.42 -12.01 -7.60
N TYR A 68 -3.33 -11.06 -7.37
CA TYR A 68 -3.27 -9.73 -7.94
C TYR A 68 -2.00 -8.98 -7.50
N MET A 69 -1.68 -9.02 -6.19
CA MET A 69 -0.47 -8.37 -5.68
C MET A 69 0.80 -8.96 -6.29
N GLY A 70 0.89 -10.30 -6.33
CA GLY A 70 2.03 -10.97 -6.96
C GLY A 70 2.17 -10.64 -8.45
N CYS A 71 1.05 -10.56 -9.18
CA CYS A 71 1.05 -10.15 -10.58
C CYS A 71 1.66 -8.75 -10.78
N VAL A 72 1.36 -7.78 -9.91
CA VAL A 72 1.91 -6.42 -10.04
C VAL A 72 3.44 -6.45 -10.01
N PHE A 73 4.04 -7.25 -9.12
CA PHE A 73 5.49 -7.39 -9.05
C PHE A 73 6.07 -8.09 -10.29
N LEU A 74 5.35 -9.04 -10.87
CA LEU A 74 5.75 -9.69 -12.13
C LEU A 74 5.71 -8.72 -13.31
N GLU A 75 4.64 -7.93 -13.46
CA GLU A 75 4.52 -6.96 -14.56
C GLU A 75 5.54 -5.83 -14.47
N LEU A 76 6.00 -5.50 -13.26
CA LEU A 76 7.06 -4.52 -13.02
C LEU A 76 8.48 -5.11 -13.15
N ASN A 77 8.62 -6.40 -13.47
CA ASN A 77 9.90 -7.12 -13.50
C ASN A 77 10.69 -7.02 -12.18
N LEU A 78 9.99 -7.12 -11.05
CA LEU A 78 10.53 -7.03 -9.70
C LEU A 78 10.71 -8.41 -9.04
N VAL A 79 10.83 -9.45 -9.85
CA VAL A 79 10.98 -10.82 -9.39
C VAL A 79 12.18 -11.43 -10.11
N ASP A 80 13.11 -12.00 -9.34
CA ASP A 80 14.33 -12.58 -9.89
C ASP A 80 14.10 -14.00 -10.44
N ALA A 81 15.17 -14.63 -10.94
CA ALA A 81 15.13 -15.99 -11.48
C ALA A 81 14.77 -17.07 -10.45
N ASN A 82 14.90 -16.79 -9.15
CA ASN A 82 14.54 -17.69 -8.06
C ASN A 82 13.08 -17.49 -7.60
N GLY A 83 12.39 -16.49 -8.15
CA GLY A 83 11.05 -16.11 -7.72
C GLY A 83 11.03 -15.21 -6.49
N ASP A 84 12.16 -14.56 -6.16
CA ASP A 84 12.31 -13.64 -5.04
C ASP A 84 12.08 -12.18 -5.45
N VAL A 85 11.54 -11.40 -4.51
CA VAL A 85 11.23 -9.98 -4.74
C VAL A 85 12.50 -9.14 -4.72
N MET A 86 12.70 -8.35 -5.77
CA MET A 86 13.83 -7.45 -5.97
C MET A 86 13.56 -6.09 -5.29
N LEU A 87 13.62 -6.03 -3.94
CA LEU A 87 13.30 -4.82 -3.17
C LEU A 87 14.16 -3.61 -3.52
N GLU A 88 15.44 -3.80 -3.80
CA GLU A 88 16.34 -2.69 -4.16
C GLU A 88 15.88 -2.02 -5.46
N GLN A 89 15.57 -2.82 -6.48
CA GLN A 89 15.08 -2.36 -7.78
C GLN A 89 13.71 -1.70 -7.64
N LEU A 90 12.84 -2.24 -6.77
CA LEU A 90 11.57 -1.59 -6.43
C LEU A 90 11.81 -0.17 -5.89
N PHE A 91 12.76 0.03 -4.98
CA PHE A 91 13.05 1.36 -4.44
C PHE A 91 13.72 2.31 -5.44
N GLN A 92 14.48 1.77 -6.39
CA GLN A 92 15.11 2.55 -7.45
C GLN A 92 14.09 3.05 -8.49
N MET A 93 13.04 2.28 -8.76
CA MET A 93 12.03 2.65 -9.75
C MET A 93 10.94 3.59 -9.22
N LEU A 94 10.87 3.81 -7.90
CA LEU A 94 9.84 4.68 -7.32
C LEU A 94 9.97 6.11 -7.85
N PRO A 95 8.84 6.74 -8.25
CA PRO A 95 8.84 8.16 -8.53
C PRO A 95 9.18 8.94 -7.25
N ALA A 96 9.76 10.12 -7.41
CA ALA A 96 10.20 10.96 -6.30
C ALA A 96 9.08 11.23 -5.28
N GLU A 97 7.85 11.41 -5.74
CA GLU A 97 6.65 11.64 -4.89
C GLU A 97 6.29 10.46 -3.97
N LEU A 98 6.79 9.25 -4.23
CA LEU A 98 6.51 8.05 -3.44
C LEU A 98 7.71 7.53 -2.65
N LYS A 99 8.92 7.94 -3.03
CA LYS A 99 10.15 7.31 -2.57
C LYS A 99 10.29 7.37 -1.05
N ASP A 100 10.19 8.56 -0.47
CA ASP A 100 10.40 8.74 0.97
C ASP A 100 9.34 8.01 1.80
N VAL A 101 8.09 8.04 1.35
CA VAL A 101 6.97 7.39 2.04
C VAL A 101 7.11 5.87 2.02
N ILE A 102 7.41 5.28 0.85
CA ILE A 102 7.59 3.83 0.74
C ILE A 102 8.84 3.37 1.48
N MET A 103 9.96 4.13 1.40
CA MET A 103 11.17 3.82 2.16
C MET A 103 10.93 3.88 3.67
N GLY A 104 10.13 4.84 4.15
CA GLY A 104 9.69 4.92 5.53
C GLY A 104 8.90 3.68 5.98
N MET A 105 7.94 3.24 5.16
CA MET A 105 7.17 2.01 5.40
C MET A 105 8.03 0.74 5.36
N ALA A 106 9.07 0.72 4.53
CA ALA A 106 9.84 -0.48 4.23
C ALA A 106 10.96 -0.78 5.24
N LYS A 107 11.34 0.19 6.10
CA LYS A 107 12.49 0.10 7.00
C LYS A 107 12.56 -1.22 7.79
N ASP A 108 11.43 -1.66 8.34
CA ASP A 108 11.32 -2.87 9.16
C ASP A 108 10.75 -4.08 8.38
N CYS A 109 10.61 -3.96 7.05
CA CYS A 109 9.97 -4.93 6.17
C CYS A 109 10.92 -5.53 5.12
N MET A 110 12.24 -5.46 5.36
CA MET A 110 13.27 -5.87 4.40
C MET A 110 13.47 -7.40 4.30
N VAL A 111 12.91 -8.17 5.24
CA VAL A 111 13.02 -9.64 5.26
C VAL A 111 11.66 -10.26 4.97
N LEU A 112 11.39 -10.56 3.70
CA LEU A 112 10.11 -11.11 3.26
C LEU A 112 9.84 -12.50 3.84
N GLN A 113 8.59 -12.74 4.23
CA GLN A 113 8.15 -14.03 4.77
C GLN A 113 7.13 -14.67 3.83
N GLY A 114 7.26 -15.97 3.59
CA GLY A 114 6.31 -16.73 2.77
C GLY A 114 6.98 -17.79 1.90
N ALA A 115 6.22 -18.82 1.55
CA ALA A 115 6.70 -19.93 0.73
C ALA A 115 6.68 -19.60 -0.78
N THR A 116 5.71 -18.82 -1.23
CA THR A 116 5.54 -18.44 -2.63
C THR A 116 5.75 -16.94 -2.84
N LEU A 117 5.92 -16.50 -4.09
CA LEU A 117 5.94 -15.08 -4.45
C LEU A 117 4.70 -14.35 -3.90
N ASN A 118 3.52 -14.94 -4.08
CA ASN A 118 2.27 -14.33 -3.62
C ASN A 118 2.22 -14.19 -2.09
N ASP A 119 2.77 -15.15 -1.35
CA ASP A 119 2.85 -15.07 0.11
C ASP A 119 3.84 -14.00 0.57
N LYS A 120 5.01 -13.91 -0.08
CA LYS A 120 6.03 -12.89 0.20
C LYS A 120 5.51 -11.49 -0.06
N VAL A 121 4.86 -11.27 -1.21
CA VAL A 121 4.26 -9.98 -1.57
C VAL A 121 3.08 -9.63 -0.65
N TRP A 122 2.24 -10.61 -0.31
CA TRP A 122 1.17 -10.41 0.67
C TRP A 122 1.73 -9.98 2.03
N TRP A 123 2.74 -10.68 2.54
CA TRP A 123 3.40 -10.33 3.79
C TRP A 123 4.00 -8.92 3.72
N LEU A 124 4.67 -8.56 2.63
CA LEU A 124 5.28 -7.25 2.43
C LEU A 124 4.23 -6.14 2.53
N HIS A 125 3.11 -6.29 1.83
CA HIS A 125 2.02 -5.31 1.87
C HIS A 125 1.37 -5.21 3.26
N GLN A 126 1.22 -6.32 3.97
CA GLN A 126 0.74 -6.31 5.35
C GLN A 126 1.74 -5.61 6.28
N CYS A 127 3.04 -5.81 6.07
CA CYS A 127 4.10 -5.17 6.85
C CYS A 127 4.11 -3.64 6.61
N TRP A 128 4.12 -3.19 5.36
CA TRP A 128 4.09 -1.75 5.01
C TRP A 128 2.86 -1.05 5.56
N LYS A 129 1.70 -1.70 5.43
CA LYS A 129 0.45 -1.18 5.96
C LYS A 129 0.41 -1.11 7.48
N LYS A 130 1.06 -2.05 8.17
CA LYS A 130 1.21 -1.99 9.62
C LYS A 130 2.16 -0.85 10.03
N ALA A 131 3.21 -0.62 9.24
CA ALA A 131 4.18 0.44 9.50
C ALA A 131 3.59 1.84 9.30
N ASP A 132 2.82 2.05 8.23
CA ASP A 132 2.14 3.32 7.97
C ASP A 132 0.76 3.14 7.32
N PRO A 133 -0.29 2.85 8.10
CA PRO A 133 -1.62 2.62 7.57
C PRO A 133 -2.25 3.88 6.96
N ALA A 134 -1.76 5.07 7.29
CA ALA A 134 -2.29 6.34 6.77
C ALA A 134 -1.84 6.59 5.33
N ASN A 135 -0.61 6.19 5.01
CA ASN A 135 0.02 6.44 3.72
C ASN A 135 0.08 5.21 2.81
N TYR A 136 -0.21 4.03 3.35
CA TYR A 136 -0.23 2.79 2.59
C TYR A 136 -1.26 2.81 1.45
N PHE A 137 -0.83 2.38 0.27
CA PHE A 137 -1.71 2.09 -0.86
C PHE A 137 -1.21 0.91 -1.68
N MET A 138 -2.11 0.37 -2.49
CA MET A 138 -1.84 -0.65 -3.50
C MET A 138 -2.42 -0.22 -4.83
N LEU A 139 -1.69 -0.54 -5.91
CA LEU A 139 -2.06 -0.29 -7.30
C LEU A 139 -3.36 -0.96 -7.74
#